data_AF-A0A972H785-F1
#
_entry.id   AF-A0A972H785-F1
#
_cell.length_a   1.000
_cell.length_b   1.000
_cell.length_c   1.000
_cell.angle_alpha   90.00
_cell.angle_beta   90.00
_cell.angle_gamma   90.00
#
_symmetry.space_group_name_H-M   'P 1'
#
loop_
_entity.id
_entity.type
_entity.pdbx_description
1 polymer ?
#
loop_
_entity_poly.entity_id
_entity_poly.type
_entity_poly.pdbx_seq_one_letter_code
_entity_poly.pdbx_strand_id
1 'polypeptide(L)' 'MTRFAYFCGHEQWHPEELVRHAQLAEQAGFDAVVVSEHFHPWVDDTSASGFAYATIAAMAQATE' A
#
# COMPACT_ATOMS: atom_id res chain seq x y z
N MET A 1 16.53 2.41 17.94
CA MET A 1 15.80 3.52 17.30
C MET A 1 14.44 2.98 16.90
N THR A 2 13.37 3.73 17.13
CA THR A 2 12.00 3.33 16.74
C THR A 2 11.77 3.62 15.26
N ARG A 3 11.09 2.71 14.55
CA ARG A 3 10.67 2.90 13.15
C ARG A 3 9.15 3.04 13.06
N PHE A 4 8.68 3.88 12.16
CA PHE A 4 7.27 4.08 11.85
C PHE A 4 6.98 3.64 10.42
N ALA A 5 5.97 2.79 10.24
CA ALA A 5 5.53 2.31 8.94
C ALA A 5 4.11 2.77 8.64
N TYR A 6 3.83 3.01 7.35
CA TYR A 6 2.50 3.33 6.86
C TYR A 6 1.84 2.07 6.26
N PHE A 7 0.57 1.85 6.58
CA PHE A 7 -0.18 0.70 6.06
C PHE A 7 -0.99 1.08 4.81
N CYS A 8 -0.58 0.52 3.67
CA CYS A 8 -1.24 0.60 2.39
C CYS A 8 -2.26 -0.56 2.27
N GLY A 9 -3.46 -0.39 2.83
CA GLY A 9 -4.47 -1.45 2.89
C GLY A 9 -5.32 -1.57 1.63
N HIS A 10 -5.32 -2.75 1.01
CA HIS A 10 -6.27 -3.09 -0.05
C HIS A 10 -7.72 -3.08 0.46
N GLU A 11 -7.91 -3.29 1.76
CA GLU A 11 -9.22 -3.26 2.42
C GLU A 11 -9.97 -1.94 2.24
N GLN A 12 -9.30 -0.87 1.79
CA GLN A 12 -9.88 0.45 1.60
C GLN A 12 -9.62 1.05 0.22
N TRP A 13 -8.56 0.63 -0.47
CA TRP A 13 -8.05 1.33 -1.66
C TRP A 13 -7.62 0.38 -2.77
N HIS A 14 -7.80 0.84 -4.01
CA HIS A 14 -7.25 0.18 -5.20
C HIS A 14 -5.72 0.33 -5.29
N PRO A 15 -5.01 -0.59 -5.97
CA PRO A 15 -3.54 -0.60 -6.03
C PRO A 15 -2.92 0.72 -6.52
N GLU A 16 -3.53 1.40 -7.49
CA GLU A 16 -3.08 2.70 -8.00
C GLU A 16 -3.05 3.79 -6.93
N GLU A 17 -4.05 3.83 -6.05
CA GLU A 17 -4.09 4.77 -4.92
C GLU A 17 -3.06 4.37 -3.85
N LEU A 18 -2.84 3.07 -3.66
CA LEU A 18 -1.82 2.59 -2.73
C LEU A 18 -0.40 2.94 -3.19
N VAL A 19 -0.12 2.94 -4.50
CA VAL A 19 1.15 3.46 -5.04
C VAL A 19 1.31 4.94 -4.72
N ARG A 20 0.26 5.76 -4.91
CA ARG A 20 0.27 7.17 -4.51
C ARG A 20 0.50 7.33 -3.00
N HIS A 21 -0.09 6.47 -2.18
CA HIS A 21 0.13 6.48 -0.73
C HIS A 21 1.58 6.15 -0.36
N ALA A 22 2.24 5.24 -1.07
CA ALA A 22 3.64 4.93 -0.83
C ALA A 22 4.55 6.14 -1.05
N GLN A 23 4.35 6.88 -2.15
CA GLN A 23 5.07 8.12 -2.42
C GLN A 23 4.82 9.18 -1.34
N LEU A 24 3.58 9.33 -0.88
CA LEU A 24 3.25 10.27 0.18
C LEU A 24 3.83 9.86 1.54
N ALA A 25 3.86 8.57 1.85
CA ALA A 25 4.44 8.06 3.08
C ALA A 25 5.96 8.32 3.13
N GLU A 26 6.66 8.12 2.01
CA GLU A 26 8.07 8.47 1.86
C GLU A 26 8.30 9.97 2.06
N GLN A 27 7.52 10.83 1.37
CA GLN A 27 7.60 12.28 1.50
C GLN A 27 7.32 12.77 2.93
N ALA A 28 6.47 12.05 3.66
CA ALA A 28 6.14 12.33 5.06
C ALA A 28 7.17 11.79 6.06
N GLY A 29 8.19 11.03 5.62
CA GLY A 29 9.27 10.53 6.46
C GLY A 29 8.98 9.21 7.17
N PHE A 30 8.05 8.39 6.66
CA PHE A 30 7.88 7.02 7.15
C PHE A 30 9.08 6.15 6.75
N ASP A 31 9.46 5.23 7.63
CA ASP A 31 10.61 4.34 7.41
C ASP A 31 10.31 3.16 6.50
N ALA A 32 9.02 2.88 6.26
CA ALA A 32 8.55 1.76 5.43
C ALA A 32 7.07 1.93 5.07
N VAL A 33 6.65 1.21 4.03
CA VAL A 33 5.25 0.88 3.79
C VAL A 33 5.02 -0.61 3.90
N VAL A 34 3.81 -0.99 4.30
CA VAL A 34 3.36 -2.38 4.37
C VAL A 34 2.02 -2.49 3.66
N VAL A 35 1.79 -3.60 2.96
CA VAL A 35 0.56 -3.87 2.21
C VAL A 35 -0.02 -5.21 2.64
N SER A 36 -1.34 -5.31 2.68
CA SER A 36 -2.06 -6.55 2.98
C SER A 36 -2.19 -7.44 1.74
N GLU A 37 -2.21 -8.76 1.95
CA GLU A 37 -2.51 -9.74 0.90
C GLU A 37 -3.76 -10.53 1.29
N HIS A 38 -4.78 -10.45 0.44
CA HIS A 38 -6.06 -11.13 0.61
C HIS A 38 -6.52 -11.69 -0.72
N PHE A 39 -7.28 -12.79 -0.68
CA PHE A 39 -7.89 -13.34 -1.88
C PHE A 39 -9.20 -12.62 -2.24
N HIS A 40 -10.01 -12.26 -1.24
CA HIS A 40 -11.26 -11.54 -1.43
C HIS A 40 -11.21 -10.14 -0.80
N PRO A 41 -11.94 -9.16 -1.35
CA PRO A 41 -12.18 -7.89 -0.69
C PRO A 41 -12.89 -8.11 0.64
N TRP A 42 -12.64 -7.23 1.62
CA TRP A 42 -13.28 -7.30 2.93
C TRP A 42 -14.66 -6.65 2.95
N VAL A 43 -14.88 -5.69 2.04
CA VAL A 43 -16.14 -4.95 1.90
C VAL A 43 -16.51 -4.87 0.42
N ASP A 44 -17.80 -4.95 0.12
CA ASP A 44 -18.32 -5.06 -1.25
C ASP A 44 -18.37 -3.71 -2.02
N ASP A 45 -17.82 -2.63 -1.45
CA ASP A 45 -17.93 -1.27 -1.98
C ASP A 45 -16.78 -0.87 -2.93
N THR A 46 -15.81 -0.09 -2.46
CA THR A 46 -14.66 0.44 -3.18
C THR A 46 -13.35 -0.19 -2.72
N SER A 47 -13.41 -1.21 -1.86
CA SER A 47 -12.20 -1.94 -1.48
C SER A 47 -11.67 -2.82 -2.60
N ALA A 48 -10.42 -3.22 -2.46
CA ALA A 48 -9.73 -4.13 -3.35
C ALA A 48 -9.18 -5.34 -2.59
N SER A 49 -8.69 -6.31 -3.37
CA SER A 49 -7.86 -7.40 -2.90
C SER A 49 -6.79 -7.68 -3.95
N GLY A 50 -5.99 -6.64 -4.23
CA GLY A 50 -4.96 -6.68 -5.27
C GLY A 50 -3.86 -7.69 -4.94
N PHE A 51 -3.21 -8.23 -5.97
CA PHE A 51 -2.08 -9.12 -5.78
C PHE A 51 -0.90 -8.33 -5.17
N ALA A 52 -0.57 -8.64 -3.92
CA ALA A 52 0.32 -7.77 -3.13
C ALA A 52 1.72 -7.66 -3.74
N TYR A 53 2.29 -8.73 -4.30
CA TYR A 53 3.62 -8.67 -4.91
C TYR A 53 3.70 -7.72 -6.11
N ALA A 54 2.68 -7.68 -6.97
CA ALA A 54 2.64 -6.72 -8.08
C ALA A 54 2.50 -5.28 -7.54
N THR A 55 1.70 -5.10 -6.50
CA THR A 55 1.53 -3.81 -5.82
C THR A 55 2.84 -3.32 -5.19
N ILE A 56 3.58 -4.20 -4.51
CA ILE A 56 4.91 -3.91 -3.95
C ILE A 56 5.89 -3.51 -5.05
N ALA A 57 5.90 -4.22 -6.18
CA ALA A 57 6.78 -3.89 -7.30
C ALA A 57 6.46 -2.49 -7.87
N ALA A 58 5.18 -2.15 -7.99
CA ALA A 58 4.76 -0.83 -8.46
C ALA A 58 5.12 0.28 -7.47
N MET A 59 4.94 0.05 -6.16
CA MET A 59 5.37 0.98 -5.11
C MET A 59 6.89 1.19 -5.17
N ALA A 60 7.67 0.11 -5.21
CA ALA A 60 9.13 0.16 -5.26
C ALA A 60 9.65 0.90 -6.51
N GLN A 61 8.94 0.83 -7.63
CA GLN A 61 9.28 1.61 -8.83
C GLN A 61 8.95 3.10 -8.69
N ALA A 62 8.05 3.48 -7.78
CA ALA A 62 7.55 4.83 -7.62
C ALA A 62 8.20 5.63 -6.47
N THR A 63 9.04 4.97 -5.66
CA THR A 63 9.74 5.47 -4.45
C THR A 63 11.26 5.25 -4.56
N GLU A 64 12.07 5.91 -3.73
CA GLU A 64 13.56 5.92 -3.80
C GLU A 64 14.26 5.32 -2.58
#